data_AF-A0A238K1C8-F1
#
_entry.id   AF-A0A238K1C8-F1
#
_cell.length_a   1.000
_cell.length_b   1.000
_cell.length_c   1.000
_cell.angle_alpha   90.00
_cell.angle_beta   90.00
_cell.angle_gamma   90.00
#
_symmetry.space_group_name_H-M   'P 1'
#
loop_
_entity.id
_entity.type
_entity.pdbx_description
1 polymer ?
#
loop_
_entity_poly.entity_id
_entity_poly.type
_entity_poly.pdbx_seq_one_letter_code
_entity_poly.pdbx_strand_id
1 'polypeptide(L)'
;MDDSRIDRFRDLIMSRLAGLDDDDALGRKGQSTVQLDQQAVGRLSRQDALLNQSTAWATQARRDLQRRALQAALARIETGDFGYCADCGEPIVE
;
A
#
# COMPACT_ATOMS: atom_id res chain seq x y z
N MET A 1 -5.02 25.27 4.48
CA MET A 1 -5.68 24.66 3.30
C MET A 1 -7.16 24.99 3.35
N ASP A 2 -7.89 24.97 2.22
CA ASP A 2 -9.36 25.14 2.21
C ASP A 2 -10.07 23.83 2.59
N ASP A 3 -11.18 23.88 3.32
CA ASP A 3 -11.90 22.71 3.86
C ASP A 3 -12.37 21.78 2.73
N SER A 4 -12.87 22.35 1.63
CA SER A 4 -13.25 21.61 0.41
C SER A 4 -12.09 20.80 -0.19
N ARG A 5 -10.86 21.32 -0.08
CA ARG A 5 -9.66 20.61 -0.57
C ARG A 5 -9.30 19.46 0.35
N ILE A 6 -9.43 19.65 1.66
CA ILE A 6 -9.16 18.62 2.67
C ILE A 6 -10.11 17.44 2.48
N ASP A 7 -11.39 17.71 2.24
CA ASP A 7 -12.39 16.67 1.95
C ASP A 7 -12.06 15.88 0.68
N ARG A 8 -11.65 16.56 -0.40
CA ARG A 8 -11.18 15.88 -1.61
C ARG A 8 -9.98 14.95 -1.34
N PHE A 9 -9.03 15.39 -0.54
CA PHE A 9 -7.87 14.56 -0.17
C PHE A 9 -8.25 13.40 0.74
N ARG A 10 -9.19 13.60 1.67
CA ARG A 10 -9.75 12.52 2.49
C ARG A 10 -10.35 11.42 1.61
N ASP A 11 -11.18 11.78 0.65
CA ASP A 11 -11.80 10.82 -0.28
C ASP A 11 -10.77 10.08 -1.12
N LEU A 12 -9.76 10.81 -1.63
CA LEU A 12 -8.66 10.22 -2.40
C LEU A 12 -7.86 9.21 -1.56
N ILE A 13 -7.54 9.57 -0.31
CA ILE A 13 -6.80 8.69 0.60
C ILE A 13 -7.62 7.44 0.92
N MET A 14 -8.91 7.59 1.21
CA MET A 14 -9.81 6.47 1.49
C MET A 14 -9.94 5.54 0.28
N SER A 15 -10.11 6.09 -0.92
CA SER A 15 -10.14 5.31 -2.17
C SER A 15 -8.83 4.55 -2.39
N ARG A 16 -7.68 5.18 -2.11
CA ARG A 16 -6.38 4.53 -2.24
C ARG A 16 -6.18 3.42 -1.22
N LEU A 17 -6.64 3.59 0.02
CA LEU A 17 -6.61 2.55 1.05
C LEU A 17 -7.46 1.35 0.65
N ALA A 18 -8.68 1.58 0.16
CA ALA A 18 -9.55 0.50 -0.34
C ALA A 18 -8.88 -0.28 -1.49
N GLY A 19 -8.24 0.42 -2.44
CA GLY A 19 -7.50 -0.25 -3.52
C GLY A 19 -6.33 -1.10 -3.03
N LEU A 20 -5.63 -0.68 -1.97
CA LEU A 20 -4.55 -1.49 -1.37
C LEU A 20 -5.10 -2.75 -0.68
N ASP A 21 -6.28 -2.66 -0.06
CA ASP A 21 -6.94 -3.80 0.57
C ASP A 21 -7.40 -4.83 -0.47
N ASP A 22 -7.89 -4.37 -1.62
CA ASP A 22 -8.24 -5.21 -2.77
C ASP A 22 -7.01 -5.90 -3.37
N ASP A 23 -5.92 -5.15 -3.58
CA ASP A 23 -4.63 -5.69 -4.07
C ASP A 23 -4.10 -6.80 -3.14
N ASP A 24 -4.17 -6.58 -1.83
CA ASP A 24 -3.79 -7.56 -0.81
C ASP A 24 -4.69 -8.81 -0.85
N ALA A 25 -6.00 -8.63 -1.04
CA ALA A 25 -6.95 -9.74 -1.16
C ALA A 25 -6.72 -10.57 -2.43
N LEU A 26 -6.44 -9.92 -3.56
CA LEU A 26 -6.09 -10.58 -4.82
C LEU A 26 -4.75 -11.31 -4.72
N GLY A 27 -3.74 -10.69 -4.11
CA GLY A 27 -2.43 -11.31 -3.88
C GLY A 27 -2.54 -12.59 -3.05
N ARG A 28 -3.30 -12.58 -1.96
CA ARG A 28 -3.55 -13.78 -1.13
C ARG A 28 -4.25 -14.89 -1.92
N LYS A 29 -5.30 -14.56 -2.70
CA LYS A 29 -6.02 -15.53 -3.54
C LYS A 29 -5.10 -16.14 -4.62
N GLY A 30 -4.29 -15.33 -5.29
CA GLY A 30 -3.36 -15.79 -6.32
C GLY A 30 -2.29 -16.74 -5.77
N GLN A 31 -1.75 -16.44 -4.58
CA GLN A 31 -0.81 -17.34 -3.89
C GLN A 31 -1.45 -18.69 -3.51
N SER A 32 -2.71 -18.69 -3.05
CA SER A 32 -3.43 -19.94 -2.74
C SER A 32 -3.66 -20.80 -3.98
N THR A 33 -3.96 -20.21 -5.14
CA THR A 33 -4.17 -20.94 -6.41
C THR A 33 -2.88 -21.54 -6.96
N VAL A 34 -1.74 -20.85 -6.82
CA VAL A 34 -0.43 -21.32 -7.32
C VAL A 34 0.16 -22.46 -6.46
N GLN A 35 -0.37 -22.69 -5.25
CA GLN A 35 0.10 -23.77 -4.37
C GLN A 35 -0.26 -25.19 -4.87
N LEU A 36 -0.95 -25.33 -6.01
CA LEU A 36 -1.61 -26.57 -6.44
C LEU A 36 -1.28 -27.03 -7.89
N ASP A 37 -0.01 -27.22 -8.24
CA ASP A 37 0.40 -28.17 -9.30
C ASP A 37 1.86 -28.63 -9.11
N GLN A 38 2.09 -29.42 -8.07
CA GLN A 38 3.43 -29.84 -7.64
C GLN A 38 3.91 -31.14 -8.31
N GLN A 39 3.20 -31.69 -9.31
CA GLN A 39 3.63 -32.93 -9.96
C GLN A 39 4.67 -32.73 -11.08
N ALA A 40 4.99 -31.49 -11.49
CA ALA A 40 5.77 -31.25 -12.72
C ALA A 40 7.03 -30.34 -12.62
N VAL A 41 7.52 -29.96 -11.44
CA VAL A 41 8.53 -28.88 -11.32
C VAL A 41 9.92 -29.34 -10.82
N GLY A 42 10.94 -29.20 -11.68
CA GLY A 42 12.36 -29.58 -11.46
C GLY A 42 13.21 -28.55 -10.69
N ARG A 43 14.55 -28.66 -10.76
CA ARG A 43 15.50 -27.78 -9.98
C ARG A 43 15.40 -26.29 -10.32
N LEU A 44 15.06 -25.93 -11.57
CA LEU A 44 14.93 -24.53 -12.00
C LEU A 44 13.78 -23.83 -11.27
N SER A 45 12.68 -24.56 -11.07
CA SER A 45 11.46 -24.14 -10.41
C SER A 45 11.65 -23.71 -8.95
N ARG A 46 12.67 -24.26 -8.26
CA ARG A 46 13.02 -23.85 -6.89
C ARG A 46 13.71 -22.50 -6.83
N GLN A 47 14.55 -22.15 -7.82
CA GLN A 47 15.16 -20.83 -7.89
C GLN A 47 14.13 -19.78 -8.29
N ASP A 48 13.27 -20.09 -9.26
CA ASP A 48 12.17 -19.20 -9.66
C ASP A 48 11.17 -18.98 -8.51
N ALA A 49 10.89 -20.03 -7.72
CA ALA A 49 10.03 -19.90 -6.53
C ALA A 49 10.63 -18.95 -5.48
N LEU A 50 11.94 -18.97 -5.25
CA LEU A 50 12.61 -18.05 -4.31
C LEU A 50 12.61 -16.59 -4.82
N LEU A 51 12.84 -16.39 -6.12
CA LEU A 51 12.76 -15.06 -6.74
C LEU A 51 11.34 -14.49 -6.74
N ASN A 52 10.34 -15.35 -6.95
CA ASN A 52 8.92 -14.97 -6.86
C ASN A 52 8.53 -14.62 -5.42
N GLN A 53 9.04 -15.35 -4.42
CA GLN A 53 8.81 -15.04 -3.00
C GLN A 53 9.45 -13.70 -2.58
N SER A 54 10.70 -13.43 -3.00
CA SER A 54 11.37 -12.16 -2.66
C SER A 54 10.66 -10.95 -3.28
N THR A 55 10.19 -11.09 -4.52
CA THR A 55 9.40 -10.06 -5.20
C THR A 55 8.04 -9.85 -4.53
N ALA A 56 7.37 -10.92 -4.10
CA ALA A 56 6.11 -10.83 -3.38
C ALA A 56 6.28 -10.10 -2.04
N TRP A 57 7.36 -10.39 -1.29
CA TRP A 57 7.68 -9.70 -0.03
C TRP A 57 8.01 -8.22 -0.22
N ALA A 58 8.84 -7.88 -1.21
CA ALA A 58 9.15 -6.49 -1.52
C ALA A 58 7.88 -5.69 -1.88
N THR A 59 6.95 -6.31 -2.60
CA THR A 59 5.68 -5.69 -2.97
C THR A 59 4.78 -5.50 -1.74
N GLN A 60 4.70 -6.50 -0.85
CA GLN A 60 3.95 -6.41 0.42
C GLN A 60 4.50 -5.28 1.30
N ALA A 61 5.83 -5.24 1.50
CA ALA A 61 6.48 -4.22 2.32
C ALA A 61 6.23 -2.80 1.78
N ARG A 62 6.21 -2.62 0.45
CA ARG A 62 5.87 -1.34 -0.19
C ARG A 62 4.41 -0.95 0.06
N ARG A 63 3.47 -1.89 -0.03
CA ARG A 63 2.05 -1.65 0.28
C ARG A 63 1.86 -1.28 1.75
N ASP A 64 2.52 -1.97 2.67
CA ASP A 64 2.45 -1.69 4.11
C ASP A 64 3.01 -0.31 4.46
N LEU A 65 4.09 0.11 3.81
CA LEU A 65 4.62 1.46 3.96
C LEU A 65 3.64 2.51 3.43
N GLN A 66 3.04 2.27 2.25
CA GLN A 66 2.06 3.18 1.67
C GLN A 66 0.81 3.30 2.55
N ARG A 67 0.30 2.18 3.09
CA ARG A 67 -0.85 2.16 4.00
C ARG A 67 -0.58 2.99 5.25
N ARG A 68 0.59 2.81 5.88
CA ARG A 68 0.99 3.60 7.06
C ARG A 68 1.06 5.09 6.76
N ALA A 69 1.63 5.48 5.62
CA ALA A 69 1.70 6.89 5.22
C ALA A 69 0.30 7.50 5.01
N LEU A 70 -0.60 6.77 4.36
CA LEU A 70 -1.98 7.20 4.13
C LEU A 70 -2.80 7.31 5.43
N GLN A 71 -2.62 6.38 6.36
CA GLN A 71 -3.25 6.45 7.69
C GLN A 71 -2.73 7.64 8.49
N ALA A 72 -1.42 7.91 8.45
CA ALA A 72 -0.86 9.09 9.08
C ALA A 72 -1.40 10.39 8.46
N ALA A 73 -1.59 10.42 7.14
CA ALA A 73 -2.21 11.55 6.45
C ALA A 73 -3.67 11.78 6.91
N LEU A 74 -4.48 10.72 7.06
CA LEU A 74 -5.84 10.82 7.62
C LEU A 74 -5.84 11.35 9.05
N ALA A 75 -4.96 10.85 9.91
CA ALA A 75 -4.85 11.34 11.28
C ALA A 75 -4.54 12.85 11.31
N ARG A 76 -3.68 13.33 10.42
CA ARG A 76 -3.36 14.77 10.29
C ARG A 76 -4.53 15.59 9.75
N ILE A 77 -5.39 15.00 8.92
CA ILE A 77 -6.64 15.64 8.50
C ILE A 77 -7.57 15.83 9.72
N GLU A 78 -7.66 14.82 10.60
CA GLU A 78 -8.48 14.88 11.80
C GLU A 78 -7.97 15.87 12.85
N THR A 79 -6.65 16.05 12.97
CA THR A 79 -6.06 17.04 13.88
C THR A 79 -6.00 18.45 13.30
N GLY A 80 -6.30 18.63 12.01
CA GLY A 80 -6.19 19.92 11.31
C GLY A 80 -4.77 20.27 10.85
N ASP A 81 -3.79 19.37 11.05
CA ASP A 81 -2.38 19.55 10.70
C ASP A 81 -2.05 19.11 9.26
N PHE A 82 -3.07 18.77 8.47
CA PHE A 82 -2.89 18.35 7.09
C PHE A 82 -2.52 19.52 6.19
N GLY A 83 -1.51 19.31 5.35
CA GLY A 83 -0.97 20.36 4.47
C GLY A 83 0.08 21.24 5.12
N TYR A 84 0.62 20.87 6.29
CA TYR A 84 1.75 21.56 6.93
C TYR A 84 2.98 20.65 7.02
N CYS A 85 4.17 21.21 6.89
CA CYS A 85 5.43 20.49 7.02
C CYS A 85 5.61 20.03 8.48
N ALA A 86 6.03 18.78 8.69
CA ALA A 86 6.29 18.28 10.04
C ALA A 86 7.55 18.87 10.68
N ASP A 87 8.51 19.33 9.86
CA ASP A 87 9.80 19.82 10.33
C ASP A 87 9.79 21.32 10.63
N CYS A 88 9.17 22.13 9.77
CA CYS A 88 9.14 23.59 9.91
C CYS A 88 7.76 24.18 10.22
N GLY A 89 6.68 23.39 10.14
CA GLY A 89 5.31 23.87 10.38
C GLY A 89 4.75 24.77 9.26
N GLU A 90 5.52 25.00 8.20
CA GLU A 90 5.07 25.83 7.07
C GLU A 90 4.03 25.10 6.22
N PRO A 91 3.08 25.81 5.60
CA PRO A 91 2.14 25.19 4.67
C PRO A 91 2.91 24.58 3.49
N ILE A 92 2.66 23.31 3.21
CA ILE A 92 3.16 22.62 2.04
C ILE A 92 2.46 23.23 0.83
N VAL A 93 3.19 24.04 0.07
CA VAL A 93 2.75 24.61 -1.20
C VAL A 93 2.66 23.50 -2.27
N GLU A 94 1.61 23.58 -3.07
CA GLU A 94 1.28 22.63 -4.16
C GLU A 94 2.16 22.84 -5.39
#